data_AF-A0A9D4EET3-F1
#
_entry.id   AF-A0A9D4EET3-F1
#
_cell.length_a   1.000
_cell.length_b   1.000
_cell.length_c   1.000
_cell.angle_alpha   90.00
_cell.angle_beta   90.00
_cell.angle_gamma   90.00
#
_symmetry.space_group_name_H-M   'P 1'
#
loop_
_entity.id
_entity.type
_entity.pdbx_description
1 polymer ?
#
loop_
_entity_poly.entity_id
_entity_poly.type
_entity_poly.pdbx_seq_one_letter_code
_entity_poly.pdbx_strand_id
1 'polypeptide(L)'
;MDFKSDLEYATSKLKIEFSFSDYQLKALKSLYDLKDSIAVLLTGSGKSIIFQGFRFLQSVQQTWRPDIYIMLCAEDSGKQEHRIADANARLRLKF
;
A
#
# COMPACT_ATOMS: atom_id res chain seq x y z
N MET A 1 -10.78 5.45 -16.23
CA MET A 1 -10.26 6.76 -15.79
C MET A 1 -8.75 6.76 -15.98
N ASP A 2 -8.08 7.91 -15.91
CA ASP A 2 -6.62 7.96 -15.94
C ASP A 2 -6.05 7.80 -14.52
N PHE A 3 -4.80 7.33 -14.43
CA PHE A 3 -4.16 7.04 -13.13
C PHE A 3 -4.15 8.24 -12.19
N LYS A 4 -3.97 9.45 -12.74
CA LYS A 4 -3.86 10.68 -11.94
C LYS A 4 -5.19 11.02 -11.29
N SER A 5 -6.30 10.97 -12.03
CA SER A 5 -7.62 11.25 -11.47
C SER A 5 -8.03 10.21 -10.41
N ASP A 6 -7.74 8.93 -10.66
CA ASP A 6 -8.03 7.87 -9.68
C ASP A 6 -7.21 8.01 -8.41
N LEU A 7 -5.93 8.38 -8.54
CA LEU A 7 -5.05 8.62 -7.40
C LEU A 7 -5.48 9.85 -6.61
N GLU A 8 -5.82 10.95 -7.28
CA GLU A 8 -6.33 12.17 -6.62
C GLU A 8 -7.64 11.86 -5.89
N TYR A 9 -8.56 11.15 -6.53
CA TYR A 9 -9.80 10.72 -5.92
C TYR A 9 -9.56 9.83 -4.70
N ALA A 10 -8.73 8.79 -4.82
CA ALA A 10 -8.38 7.90 -3.72
C ALA A 10 -7.76 8.67 -2.55
N THR A 11 -6.79 9.55 -2.82
CA THR A 11 -6.10 10.36 -1.82
C THR A 11 -7.06 11.31 -1.10
N SER A 12 -7.98 11.93 -1.85
CA SER A 12 -9.01 12.83 -1.29
C SER A 12 -9.96 12.12 -0.32
N LYS A 13 -10.33 10.86 -0.60
CA LYS A 13 -11.25 10.07 0.24
C LYS A 13 -10.60 9.60 1.54
N LEU A 14 -9.30 9.46 1.56
CA LEU A 14 -8.56 8.86 2.67
C LEU A 14 -7.90 9.87 3.59
N LYS A 15 -8.03 11.17 3.28
CA LYS A 15 -7.37 12.26 4.02
C LYS A 15 -5.88 11.97 4.21
N ILE A 16 -5.25 11.40 3.18
CA ILE A 16 -3.81 11.20 3.13
C ILE A 16 -3.18 12.58 2.93
N GLU A 17 -2.44 13.05 3.94
CA GLU A 17 -1.80 14.38 3.93
C GLU A 17 -0.37 14.34 3.37
N PHE A 18 0.13 13.18 2.94
CA PHE A 18 1.48 13.05 2.39
C PHE A 18 1.46 13.06 0.84
N SER A 19 2.51 13.64 0.26
CA SER A 19 2.77 13.58 -1.18
C SER A 19 3.57 12.32 -1.53
N PHE A 20 3.21 11.66 -2.62
CA PHE A 20 4.00 10.54 -3.15
C PHE A 20 5.26 11.08 -3.85
N SER A 21 6.40 10.43 -3.62
CA SER A 21 7.61 10.71 -4.41
C SER A 21 7.52 10.11 -5.81
N ASP A 22 8.31 10.63 -6.75
CA ASP A 22 8.31 10.17 -8.15
C ASP A 22 8.54 8.66 -8.30
N TYR A 23 9.40 8.07 -7.46
CA TYR A 23 9.66 6.64 -7.48
C TYR A 23 8.46 5.82 -6.97
N GLN A 24 7.75 6.34 -5.97
CA GLN A 24 6.52 5.71 -5.47
C GLN A 24 5.40 5.80 -6.52
N LEU A 25 5.26 6.96 -7.19
CA LEU A 25 4.31 7.15 -8.28
C LEU A 25 4.58 6.22 -9.46
N LYS A 26 5.85 6.05 -9.86
CA LYS A 26 6.24 5.10 -10.91
C LYS A 26 5.88 3.66 -10.55
N ALA A 27 6.17 3.23 -9.32
CA ALA A 27 5.81 1.90 -8.85
C ALA A 27 4.29 1.70 -8.79
N LEU A 28 3.56 2.67 -8.24
CA LEU A 28 2.09 2.67 -8.19
C LEU A 28 1.46 2.62 -9.59
N LYS A 29 1.99 3.40 -10.54
CA LYS A 29 1.51 3.40 -11.92
C LYS A 29 1.74 2.05 -12.59
N SER A 30 2.90 1.42 -12.39
CA SER A 30 3.17 0.08 -12.91
C SER A 30 2.18 -0.96 -12.37
N LEU A 31 1.89 -0.91 -11.06
CA LEU A 31 0.91 -1.80 -10.44
C LEU A 31 -0.52 -1.51 -10.92
N TYR A 32 -0.90 -0.24 -11.06
CA TYR A 32 -2.18 0.19 -11.61
C TYR A 32 -2.39 -0.32 -13.04
N ASP A 33 -1.32 -0.35 -13.84
CA ASP A 33 -1.32 -0.90 -15.21
C ASP A 33 -1.26 -2.44 -15.24
N LEU A 34 -1.42 -3.11 -14.09
CA LEU A 34 -1.37 -4.56 -13.91
C LEU A 34 -0.07 -5.21 -14.38
N LYS A 35 1.06 -4.50 -14.23
CA LYS A 35 2.39 -5.01 -14.56
C LYS A 35 3.13 -5.47 -13.31
N ASP A 36 3.88 -6.56 -13.46
CA ASP A 36 4.87 -6.97 -12.47
C ASP A 36 5.91 -5.86 -12.28
N SER A 37 6.19 -5.50 -11.03
CA SER A 37 7.03 -4.37 -10.69
C SER A 37 8.03 -4.73 -9.60
N ILE A 38 9.30 -4.40 -9.84
CA ILE A 38 10.37 -4.47 -8.84
C ILE A 38 10.78 -3.04 -8.49
N ALA A 39 10.62 -2.66 -7.22
CA ALA A 39 11.01 -1.34 -6.72
C ALA A 39 12.08 -1.49 -5.63
N VAL A 40 13.27 -0.93 -5.86
CA VAL A 40 14.36 -0.89 -4.88
C VAL A 40 14.38 0.49 -4.23
N LEU A 41 14.17 0.50 -2.92
CA LEU A 41 13.92 1.72 -2.14
C LEU A 41 14.66 1.62 -0.81
N LEU A 42 15.28 2.71 -0.36
CA LEU A 42 16.03 2.76 0.90
C LEU A 42 15.12 2.64 2.13
N THR A 43 15.67 2.20 3.26
CA THR A 43 14.93 2.19 4.54
C THR A 43 14.48 3.61 4.90
N GLY A 44 13.26 3.75 5.41
CA GLY A 44 12.67 5.07 5.71
C GLY A 44 12.01 5.78 4.54
N SER A 45 12.18 5.31 3.28
CA SER A 45 11.61 5.97 2.10
C SER A 45 10.10 5.75 1.87
N GLY A 46 9.37 5.22 2.86
CA GLY A 46 7.93 4.97 2.73
C GLY A 46 7.53 3.85 1.77
N LYS A 47 8.31 2.75 1.66
CA LYS A 47 7.99 1.60 0.78
C LYS A 47 6.56 1.05 0.94
N SER A 48 6.05 1.00 2.17
CA SER A 48 4.71 0.48 2.49
C SER A 48 3.58 1.25 1.81
N ILE A 49 3.83 2.52 1.48
CA ILE A 49 2.84 3.44 0.91
C ILE A 49 2.43 3.04 -0.50
N ILE A 50 3.30 2.32 -1.21
CA ILE A 50 3.02 1.82 -2.56
C ILE A 50 1.93 0.75 -2.50
N PHE A 51 2.03 -0.20 -1.57
CA PHE A 51 1.03 -1.27 -1.42
C PHE A 51 -0.28 -0.75 -0.83
N GLN A 52 -0.20 0.18 0.13
CA GLN A 52 -1.37 0.83 0.70
C GLN A 52 -2.11 1.65 -0.36
N GLY A 53 -1.39 2.52 -1.09
CA GLY A 53 -1.94 3.33 -2.18
C GLY A 53 -2.57 2.49 -3.28
N PHE A 54 -1.93 1.38 -3.67
CA PHE A 54 -2.46 0.48 -4.70
C PHE A 54 -3.80 -0.15 -4.30
N ARG A 55 -3.94 -0.59 -3.04
CA ARG A 55 -5.21 -1.12 -2.51
C ARG A 55 -6.35 -0.12 -2.66
N PHE A 56 -6.06 1.16 -2.46
CA PHE A 56 -7.08 2.21 -2.58
C PHE A 56 -7.42 2.51 -4.04
N LEU A 57 -6.43 2.56 -4.92
CA LEU A 57 -6.67 2.69 -6.36
C LEU A 57 -7.60 1.59 -6.89
N GLN A 58 -7.38 0.35 -6.44
CA GLN A 58 -8.25 -0.79 -6.80
C GLN A 58 -9.69 -0.60 -6.32
N SER A 59 -9.90 -0.04 -5.12
CA SER A 59 -11.25 0.27 -4.61
C SER A 59 -12.01 1.28 -5.48
N VAL A 60 -11.30 2.19 -6.16
CA VAL A 60 -11.89 3.18 -7.09
C VAL A 60 -12.27 2.53 -8.42
N GLN A 61 -11.51 1.52 -8.87
CA GLN A 61 -11.72 0.82 -10.14
C GLN A 61 -12.92 -0.15 -10.14
N GLN A 62 -13.68 -0.25 -9.04
CA GLN A 62 -14.94 -1.02 -8.94
C GLN A 62 -14.82 -2.51 -9.30
N THR A 63 -13.71 -3.18 -8.98
CA THR A 63 -13.76 -4.62 -8.77
C THR A 63 -14.57 -4.86 -7.49
N TRP A 64 -15.87 -5.15 -7.64
CA TRP A 64 -16.81 -5.57 -6.59
C TRP A 64 -16.41 -6.89 -5.88
N ARG A 65 -15.15 -7.31 -6.00
CA ARG A 65 -14.60 -8.51 -5.43
C ARG A 65 -13.65 -8.13 -4.29
N PRO A 66 -13.70 -8.85 -3.16
CA PRO A 66 -12.69 -8.69 -2.12
C PRO A 66 -11.33 -9.11 -2.69
N ASP A 67 -10.45 -8.15 -2.93
CA ASP A 67 -9.09 -8.41 -3.36
C ASP A 67 -8.21 -8.81 -2.16
N ILE A 68 -7.57 -9.98 -2.28
CA ILE A 68 -6.64 -10.50 -1.27
C ILE A 68 -5.23 -10.08 -1.65
N TYR A 69 -4.56 -9.36 -0.74
CA TYR A 69 -3.15 -8.97 -0.91
C TYR A 69 -2.27 -9.82 0.00
N ILE A 70 -1.36 -10.60 -0.59
CA ILE A 70 -0.38 -11.41 0.14
C ILE A 70 0.95 -10.65 0.17
N MET A 71 1.37 -10.23 1.36
CA MET A 71 2.67 -9.61 1.58
C MET A 71 3.63 -10.63 2.17
N LEU A 72 4.70 -10.94 1.44
CA LEU A 72 5.77 -11.82 1.90
C LEU A 72 6.92 -10.96 2.44
N CYS A 73 7.18 -11.09 3.74
CA CYS A 73 8.31 -10.45 4.40
C CYS A 73 9.30 -11.52 4.82
N ALA A 74 10.53 -11.45 4.32
CA ALA A 74 11.63 -12.24 4.86
C ALA A 74 12.17 -11.53 6.12
N GLU A 75 11.85 -12.05 7.31
CA GLU A 75 12.46 -11.65 8.58
C GLU A 75 13.13 -12.87 9.23
N ASP A 76 14.24 -12.62 9.94
CA ASP A 76 14.93 -13.62 10.75
C ASP A 76 14.11 -13.87 12.03
N SER A 77 13.77 -15.13 12.30
CA SER A 77 12.67 -15.58 13.16
C SER A 77 12.77 -15.19 14.65
N GLY A 78 13.89 -14.63 15.11
CA GLY A 78 14.11 -14.27 16.51
C GLY A 78 13.41 -13.00 17.02
N LYS A 79 12.81 -12.18 16.14
CA LYS A 79 12.21 -10.87 16.50
C LYS A 79 10.69 -10.81 16.36
N GLN A 80 10.05 -11.90 15.94
CA GLN A 80 8.63 -11.92 15.54
C GLN A 80 7.64 -11.89 16.72
N GLU A 81 7.93 -12.58 17.82
CA GLU A 81 6.95 -12.78 18.91
C GLU A 81 6.53 -11.46 19.56
N HIS A 82 7.45 -10.50 19.71
CA HIS A 82 7.14 -9.21 20.32
C HIS A 82 6.43 -8.22 19.38
N ARG A 83 6.64 -8.28 18.06
CA ARG A 83 6.10 -7.27 17.13
C ARG A 83 4.72 -7.63 16.57
N ILE A 84 4.44 -8.93 16.39
CA ILE A 84 3.11 -9.39 15.95
C ILE A 84 2.05 -9.15 17.03
N ALA A 85 2.42 -9.31 18.31
CA ALA A 85 1.54 -9.00 19.43
C ALA A 85 1.13 -7.51 19.46
N ASP A 86 2.08 -6.61 19.19
CA ASP A 86 1.86 -5.15 19.24
C ASP A 86 1.04 -4.65 18.03
N ALA A 87 1.25 -5.23 16.84
CA ALA A 87 0.46 -4.91 15.65
C ALA A 87 -1.00 -5.39 15.77
N ASN A 88 -1.23 -6.59 16.32
CA ASN A 88 -2.57 -7.11 16.57
C ASN A 88 -3.31 -6.36 17.68
N ALA A 89 -2.60 -5.88 18.71
CA ALA A 89 -3.19 -5.03 19.75
C ALA A 89 -3.72 -3.71 19.20
N ARG A 90 -2.99 -3.09 18.25
CA ARG A 90 -3.41 -1.83 17.61
C ARG A 90 -4.57 -1.98 16.63
N LEU A 91 -4.71 -3.16 16.00
CA LEU A 91 -5.82 -3.48 15.10
C LEU A 91 -7.11 -3.84 15.84
N ARG A 92 -7.04 -4.20 17.13
CA ARG A 92 -8.21 -4.57 17.95
C ARG A 92 -8.96 -3.39 18.59
N LEU A 93 -8.50 -2.16 18.40
CA LEU A 93 -9.20 -0.95 18.85
C LEU A 93 -9.66 -0.15 17.62
N LYS A 94 -10.69 -0.64 16.93
CA LYS A 94 -11.61 0.14 16.07
C LYS A 94 -12.61 -0.83 15.39
N PHE A 95 -13.48 -1.41 16.21
CA PHE A 95 -14.84 -1.80 15.82
C PHE A 95 -15.76 -1.30 16.92
#